data_AF-A0ABC9YLC6-F1
#
_entry.id   AF-A0ABC9YLC6-F1
#
_cell.length_a   1.000
_cell.length_b   1.000
_cell.length_c   1.000
_cell.angle_alpha   90.00
_cell.angle_beta   90.00
_cell.angle_gamma   90.00
#
_symmetry.space_group_name_H-M   'P 1'
#
loop_
_entity.id
_entity.type
_entity.pdbx_description
1 polymer ?
#
loop_
_entity_poly.entity_id
_entity_poly.type
_entity_poly.pdbx_seq_one_letter_code
_entity_poly.pdbx_strand_id
1 'polypeptide(L)'
;MSRRRHSDESDEKLTIYTTLVGLLNARNYNFGGEFVEAMIRQLKECLKVNMYNEAEYLVRFLSDLVNCHVIAAPSMVAMFENFVSVTQEEDIPQYLDCLWAQIQKLKKDRWQERHILRPYLAFDSILCEALQHNLPPFTPPPHTEESVYPMPRVIFRMFDYTDDPEVCVCWGGTECAMGGCKAVLVKMQYHLSQNGYQCDSQQ
;
A
#
# COMPACT_ATOMS: atom_id res chain seq x y z
N MET A 1 -29.10 -2.25 -1.50
CA MET A 1 -28.39 -1.12 -0.86
C MET A 1 -27.53 -1.61 0.32
N SER A 2 -26.40 -2.31 0.10
CA SER A 2 -25.38 -2.56 1.16
C SER A 2 -24.07 -3.17 0.61
N ARG A 3 -23.53 -2.67 -0.50
CA ARG A 3 -22.23 -3.15 -1.07
C ARG A 3 -21.08 -2.13 -1.00
N ARG A 4 -21.31 -0.92 -0.48
CA ARG A 4 -20.29 0.14 -0.35
C ARG A 4 -19.44 0.07 0.94
N ARG A 5 -19.67 -0.90 1.84
CA ARG A 5 -19.08 -0.89 3.19
C ARG A 5 -17.83 -1.76 3.43
N HIS A 6 -17.50 -2.72 2.59
CA HIS A 6 -16.37 -3.64 2.87
C HIS A 6 -15.05 -3.24 2.20
N SER A 7 -15.10 -2.35 1.20
CA SER A 7 -13.91 -1.83 0.52
C SER A 7 -13.26 -0.62 1.19
N ASP A 8 -13.89 0.00 2.19
CA ASP A 8 -13.18 0.95 3.09
C ASP A 8 -12.40 0.19 4.20
N GLU A 9 -12.83 -1.03 4.54
CA GLU A 9 -12.45 -1.66 5.79
C GLU A 9 -10.98 -2.14 5.86
N SER A 10 -10.31 -2.43 4.74
CA SER A 10 -8.93 -2.96 4.74
C SER A 10 -7.85 -1.88 4.83
N ASP A 11 -8.05 -0.73 4.18
CA ASP A 11 -7.11 0.40 4.22
C ASP A 11 -7.30 1.21 5.52
N GLU A 12 -8.53 1.29 6.03
CA GLU A 12 -8.79 1.78 7.38
C GLU A 12 -8.06 0.91 8.42
N LYS A 13 -8.15 -0.42 8.31
CA LYS A 13 -7.42 -1.32 9.20
C LYS A 13 -5.90 -1.09 9.11
N LEU A 14 -5.35 -0.92 7.92
CA LEU A 14 -3.91 -0.67 7.74
C LEU A 14 -3.46 0.58 8.52
N THR A 15 -4.11 1.72 8.29
CA THR A 15 -3.74 3.00 8.92
C THR A 15 -4.02 3.02 10.41
N ILE A 16 -5.01 2.25 10.89
CA ILE A 16 -5.25 2.04 12.33
C ILE A 16 -4.09 1.25 12.96
N TYR A 17 -3.65 0.15 12.33
CA TYR A 17 -2.57 -0.68 12.86
C TYR A 17 -1.22 0.04 12.84
N THR A 18 -0.90 0.80 11.78
CA THR A 18 0.33 1.59 11.72
C THR A 18 0.33 2.70 12.78
N THR A 19 -0.82 3.32 13.05
CA THR A 19 -0.97 4.31 14.14
C THR A 19 -0.68 3.65 15.49
N LEU A 20 -1.23 2.45 15.74
CA LEU A 20 -0.98 1.70 16.97
C LEU A 20 0.51 1.38 17.14
N VAL A 21 1.17 0.91 16.08
CA VAL A 21 2.61 0.64 16.10
C VAL A 21 3.41 1.93 16.35
N GLY A 22 3.00 3.05 15.77
CA GLY A 22 3.57 4.38 16.04
C GLY A 22 3.53 4.75 17.52
N LEU A 23 2.36 4.60 18.15
CA LEU A 23 2.17 4.87 19.57
C LEU A 23 2.98 3.90 20.46
N LEU A 24 3.11 2.64 20.05
CA LEU A 24 3.95 1.66 20.76
C LEU A 24 5.43 1.99 20.64
N ASN A 25 5.90 2.41 19.47
CA ASN A 25 7.29 2.83 19.26
C ASN A 25 7.63 4.08 20.10
N ALA A 26 6.72 5.05 20.17
CA ALA A 26 6.88 6.24 21.03
C ALA A 26 7.03 5.88 22.52
N ARG A 27 6.44 4.77 22.96
CA ARG A 27 6.54 4.25 24.34
C ARG A 27 7.76 3.37 24.55
N ASN A 28 8.15 2.58 23.55
CA ASN A 28 9.24 1.63 23.61
C ASN A 28 9.95 1.53 22.25
N TYR A 29 11.07 2.25 22.13
CA TYR A 29 11.88 2.27 20.93
C TYR A 29 12.42 0.88 20.54
N ASN A 30 12.84 0.07 21.51
CA ASN A 30 13.39 -1.26 21.24
C ASN A 30 12.34 -2.19 20.61
N PHE A 31 11.09 -2.11 21.11
CA PHE A 31 9.98 -2.84 20.50
C PHE A 31 9.75 -2.44 19.05
N GLY A 32 9.78 -1.12 18.74
CA GLY A 32 9.64 -0.64 17.37
C GLY A 32 10.73 -1.19 16.44
N GLY A 33 11.97 -1.27 16.93
CA GLY A 33 13.10 -1.82 16.18
C GLY A 33 12.94 -3.31 15.89
N GLU A 34 12.62 -4.12 16.91
CA GLU A 34 12.36 -5.56 16.76
C GLU A 34 11.18 -5.82 15.82
N PHE A 35 10.12 -5.01 15.92
CA PHE A 35 8.95 -5.11 15.05
C PHE A 35 9.30 -4.84 13.59
N VAL A 36 10.05 -3.76 13.30
CA VAL A 36 10.50 -3.42 11.95
C VAL A 36 11.43 -4.50 11.39
N GLU A 37 12.34 -5.03 12.21
CA GLU A 37 13.22 -6.13 11.79
C GLU A 37 12.43 -7.39 11.44
N ALA A 38 11.46 -7.76 12.26
CA ALA A 38 10.57 -8.90 12.02
C ALA A 38 9.76 -8.70 10.73
N MET A 39 9.27 -7.49 10.46
CA MET A 39 8.56 -7.17 9.22
C MET A 39 9.43 -7.34 7.97
N ILE A 40 10.67 -6.87 8.00
CA ILE A 40 11.59 -7.04 6.87
C ILE A 40 11.94 -8.51 6.66
N ARG A 41 12.11 -9.28 7.75
CA ARG A 41 12.32 -10.72 7.69
C ARG A 41 11.13 -11.42 7.03
N GLN A 42 9.92 -11.09 7.47
CA GLN A 42 8.67 -11.60 6.89
C GLN A 42 8.55 -11.24 5.41
N LEU A 43 8.90 -10.03 5.01
CA LEU A 43 8.89 -9.61 3.61
C LEU A 43 9.85 -10.47 2.76
N LYS A 44 11.08 -10.69 3.24
CA LYS A 44 12.05 -11.56 2.55
C LYS A 44 11.55 -13.00 2.44
N GLU A 45 10.85 -13.50 3.45
CA GLU A 45 10.23 -14.83 3.43
C GLU A 45 9.10 -14.90 2.41
N CYS A 46 8.16 -13.94 2.40
CA CYS A 46 7.07 -13.87 1.44
C CYS A 46 7.58 -13.87 -0.01
N LEU A 47 8.66 -13.13 -0.30
CA LEU A 47 9.27 -13.11 -1.63
C LEU A 47 9.89 -14.47 -2.00
N LYS A 48 10.51 -15.17 -1.05
CA LYS A 48 11.06 -16.52 -1.29
C LYS A 48 9.98 -17.57 -1.56
N VAL A 49 8.83 -17.47 -0.91
CA VAL A 49 7.72 -18.44 -1.07
C VAL A 49 6.74 -18.04 -2.17
N ASN A 50 7.08 -17.06 -3.02
CA ASN A 50 6.24 -16.54 -4.10
C ASN A 50 4.89 -15.93 -3.65
N MET A 51 4.80 -15.47 -2.39
CA MET A 51 3.63 -14.78 -1.82
C MET A 51 3.71 -13.26 -2.05
N TYR A 52 3.63 -12.86 -3.32
CA TYR A 52 3.83 -11.47 -3.73
C TYR A 52 2.67 -10.54 -3.33
N ASN A 53 1.44 -11.04 -3.19
CA ASN A 53 0.31 -10.20 -2.74
C ASN A 53 0.50 -9.76 -1.28
N GLU A 54 0.99 -10.68 -0.44
CA GLU A 54 1.31 -10.46 0.97
C GLU A 54 2.54 -9.55 1.10
N ALA A 55 3.56 -9.76 0.25
CA ALA A 55 4.71 -8.87 0.16
C ALA A 55 4.29 -7.43 -0.18
N GLU A 56 3.33 -7.25 -1.08
CA GLU A 56 2.81 -5.91 -1.44
C GLU A 56 2.14 -5.21 -0.25
N TYR A 57 1.36 -5.95 0.56
CA TYR A 57 0.79 -5.41 1.80
C TYR A 57 1.86 -5.01 2.82
N LEU A 58 2.90 -5.83 2.99
CA LEU A 58 4.00 -5.53 3.90
C LEU A 58 4.75 -4.26 3.48
N VAL A 59 5.02 -4.09 2.18
CA VAL A 59 5.65 -2.87 1.65
C VAL A 59 4.76 -1.64 1.86
N ARG A 60 3.44 -1.76 1.66
CA ARG A 60 2.48 -0.68 1.96
C ARG A 60 2.47 -0.31 3.43
N PHE A 61 2.49 -1.31 4.31
CA PHE A 61 2.52 -1.11 5.76
C PHE A 61 3.79 -0.39 6.20
N LEU A 62 4.97 -0.84 5.72
CA LEU A 62 6.26 -0.19 5.96
C LEU A 62 6.27 1.26 5.44
N SER A 63 5.62 1.53 4.31
CA SER A 63 5.51 2.87 3.74
C SER A 63 4.68 3.80 4.63
N ASP A 64 3.58 3.32 5.20
CA ASP A 64 2.72 4.13 6.06
C ASP A 64 3.31 4.32 7.47
N LEU A 65 4.17 3.40 7.93
CA LEU A 65 4.96 3.60 9.16
C LEU A 65 5.92 4.80 9.11
N VAL A 66 6.30 5.28 7.92
CA VAL A 66 7.01 6.56 7.77
C VAL A 66 6.13 7.72 8.20
N ASN A 67 4.84 7.69 7.82
CA ASN A 67 3.87 8.72 8.22
C ASN A 67 3.63 8.71 9.74
N CYS A 68 3.79 7.54 10.39
CA CYS A 68 3.70 7.39 11.83
C CYS A 68 5.02 7.67 12.59
N HIS A 69 6.06 8.18 11.93
CA HIS A 69 7.38 8.44 12.52
C HIS A 69 8.05 7.20 13.15
N VAL A 70 7.73 5.99 12.68
CA VAL A 70 8.43 4.76 13.11
C VAL A 70 9.64 4.50 12.25
N ILE A 71 9.54 4.72 10.94
CA ILE A 71 10.61 4.47 9.97
C ILE A 71 11.11 5.78 9.38
N ALA A 72 12.42 5.92 9.24
CA ALA A 72 13.03 7.04 8.57
C ALA A 72 12.73 7.03 7.06
N ALA A 73 12.20 8.13 6.54
CA ALA A 73 11.90 8.28 5.12
C ALA A 73 13.08 7.94 4.19
N PRO A 74 14.34 8.34 4.49
CA PRO A 74 15.49 7.97 3.65
C PRO A 74 15.67 6.45 3.49
N SER A 75 15.40 5.67 4.53
CA SER A 75 15.51 4.20 4.46
C SER A 75 14.45 3.58 3.55
N MET A 76 13.22 4.10 3.58
CA MET A 76 12.18 3.66 2.64
C MET A 76 12.50 4.05 1.20
N VAL A 77 13.05 5.25 0.97
CA VAL A 77 13.50 5.67 -0.36
C VAL A 77 14.58 4.73 -0.90
N ALA A 78 15.60 4.42 -0.11
CA ALA A 78 16.64 3.47 -0.50
C ALA A 78 16.07 2.07 -0.82
N MET A 79 15.06 1.61 -0.09
CA MET A 79 14.37 0.36 -0.38
C MET A 79 13.62 0.42 -1.73
N PHE A 80 12.95 1.53 -2.04
CA PHE A 80 12.30 1.73 -3.33
C PHE A 80 13.29 1.83 -4.49
N GLU A 81 14.45 2.45 -4.29
CA GLU A 81 15.52 2.47 -5.29
C GLU A 81 15.96 1.05 -5.65
N ASN A 82 16.09 0.16 -4.67
CA ASN A 82 16.42 -1.25 -4.90
C ASN A 82 15.28 -2.03 -5.58
N PHE A 83 14.01 -1.66 -5.39
CA PHE A 83 12.92 -2.24 -6.18
C PHE A 83 12.92 -1.75 -7.63
N VAL A 84 13.21 -0.47 -7.84
CA VAL A 84 13.29 0.13 -9.18
C VAL A 84 14.50 -0.44 -9.94
N SER A 85 15.62 -0.72 -9.29
CA SER A 85 16.78 -1.31 -9.97
C SER A 85 16.47 -2.68 -10.60
N VAL A 86 15.54 -3.46 -10.04
CA VAL A 86 15.09 -4.73 -10.65
C VAL A 86 14.47 -4.50 -12.03
N THR A 87 13.80 -3.36 -12.25
CA THR A 87 13.21 -3.04 -13.57
C THR A 87 14.25 -2.73 -14.65
N GLN A 88 15.52 -2.55 -14.27
CA GLN A 88 16.64 -2.34 -15.19
C GLN A 88 17.30 -3.65 -15.61
N GLU A 89 16.90 -4.79 -15.02
CA GLU A 89 17.35 -6.11 -15.45
C GLU A 89 16.78 -6.43 -16.85
N GLU A 90 17.62 -7.03 -17.70
CA GLU A 90 17.24 -7.41 -19.06
C GLU A 90 16.11 -8.46 -19.03
N ASP A 91 15.21 -8.45 -20.02
CA ASP A 91 14.09 -9.41 -20.21
C ASP A 91 12.82 -9.29 -19.33
N ILE A 92 12.62 -8.21 -18.56
CA ILE A 92 11.38 -8.01 -17.78
C ILE A 92 10.31 -7.22 -18.57
N PRO A 93 9.12 -7.80 -18.88
CA PRO A 93 8.06 -7.09 -19.60
C PRO A 93 7.40 -5.98 -18.74
N GLN A 94 7.24 -4.79 -19.31
CA GLN A 94 6.67 -3.60 -18.65
C GLN A 94 5.15 -3.57 -18.80
N TYR A 95 4.41 -3.72 -17.69
CA TYR A 95 2.94 -3.70 -17.65
C TYR A 95 2.36 -2.61 -16.72
N LEU A 96 3.20 -1.67 -16.27
CA LEU A 96 2.88 -0.69 -15.22
C LEU A 96 2.42 0.69 -15.73
N ASP A 97 2.16 0.85 -17.03
CA ASP A 97 1.80 2.14 -17.63
C ASP A 97 0.58 2.80 -16.96
N CYS A 98 -0.44 2.01 -16.61
CA CYS A 98 -1.62 2.49 -15.91
C CYS A 98 -1.29 3.02 -14.51
N LEU A 99 -0.45 2.30 -13.77
CA LEU A 99 -0.02 2.68 -12.42
C LEU A 99 0.86 3.94 -12.49
N TRP A 100 1.75 4.00 -13.47
CA TRP A 100 2.62 5.15 -13.68
C TRP A 100 1.84 6.42 -13.99
N ALA A 101 0.84 6.36 -14.87
CA ALA A 101 -0.03 7.49 -15.17
C ALA A 101 -0.75 8.02 -13.91
N GLN A 102 -1.15 7.14 -13.00
CA GLN A 102 -1.79 7.51 -11.73
C GLN A 102 -0.79 8.17 -10.75
N ILE A 103 0.43 7.65 -10.64
CA ILE A 103 1.50 8.26 -9.85
C ILE A 103 1.85 9.65 -10.42
N GLN A 104 1.90 9.80 -11.74
CA GLN A 104 2.12 11.10 -12.38
C GLN A 104 0.99 12.10 -12.07
N LYS A 105 -0.26 11.63 -12.03
CA LYS A 105 -1.40 12.46 -11.61
C LYS A 105 -1.23 12.91 -10.15
N LEU A 106 -0.94 11.99 -9.23
CA LEU A 106 -0.65 12.32 -7.82
C LEU A 106 0.46 13.36 -7.67
N LYS A 107 1.54 13.19 -8.42
CA LYS A 107 2.67 14.12 -8.42
C LYS A 107 2.22 15.52 -8.86
N LYS A 108 1.38 15.61 -9.90
CA LYS A 108 0.77 16.87 -10.35
C LYS A 108 -0.12 17.49 -9.28
N ASP A 109 -0.83 16.65 -8.53
CA ASP A 109 -1.72 17.04 -7.44
C ASP A 109 -0.99 17.24 -6.10
N ARG A 110 0.35 17.40 -6.12
CA ARG A 110 1.22 17.63 -4.95
C ARG A 110 1.09 16.55 -3.86
N TRP A 111 0.89 15.29 -4.28
CA TRP A 111 0.72 14.13 -3.38
C TRP A 111 -0.47 14.27 -2.41
N GLN A 112 -1.45 15.12 -2.75
CA GLN A 112 -2.65 15.31 -1.93
C GLN A 112 -3.71 14.28 -2.33
N GLU A 113 -4.08 13.41 -1.39
CA GLU A 113 -5.17 12.44 -1.52
C GLU A 113 -6.18 12.68 -0.40
N ARG A 114 -7.49 12.66 -0.73
CA ARG A 114 -8.57 13.09 0.18
C ARG A 114 -9.35 11.93 0.79
N HIS A 115 -9.04 10.70 0.40
CA HIS A 115 -9.87 9.55 0.75
C HIS A 115 -9.26 8.57 1.76
N ILE A 116 -7.94 8.57 1.90
CA ILE A 116 -7.28 7.72 2.90
C ILE A 116 -7.49 8.35 4.28
N LEU A 117 -8.16 7.63 5.17
CA LEU A 117 -8.22 8.01 6.58
C LEU A 117 -6.84 7.90 7.20
N ARG A 118 -6.43 8.89 7.98
CA ARG A 118 -5.09 8.98 8.59
C ARG A 118 -5.20 9.22 10.10
N PRO A 119 -5.50 8.18 10.90
CA PRO A 119 -5.71 8.33 12.34
C PRO A 119 -4.49 8.91 13.07
N TYR A 120 -3.28 8.60 12.61
CA TYR A 120 -2.02 9.12 13.15
C TYR A 120 -1.90 10.65 13.17
N LEU A 121 -2.62 11.38 12.30
CA LEU A 121 -2.62 12.85 12.32
C LEU A 121 -3.20 13.44 13.62
N ALA A 122 -4.08 12.71 14.31
CA ALA A 122 -4.62 13.13 15.60
C ALA A 122 -3.59 13.02 16.74
N PHE A 123 -2.48 12.31 16.52
CA PHE A 123 -1.45 12.03 17.51
C PHE A 123 -0.09 12.65 17.15
N ASP A 124 -0.08 13.66 16.27
CA ASP A 124 1.11 14.30 15.73
C ASP A 124 2.11 14.74 16.82
N SER A 125 1.59 15.31 17.93
CA SER A 125 2.41 15.74 19.07
C SER A 125 3.19 14.61 19.74
N ILE A 126 2.65 13.39 19.75
CA ILE A 126 3.30 12.22 20.36
C ILE A 126 4.28 11.59 19.38
N LEU A 127 3.86 11.46 18.11
CA LEU A 127 4.63 10.76 17.09
C LEU A 127 5.87 11.57 16.65
N CYS A 128 5.79 12.90 16.65
CA CYS A 128 6.92 13.77 16.34
C CYS A 128 8.07 13.68 17.37
N GLU A 129 7.77 13.32 18.62
CA GLU A 129 8.78 13.13 19.67
C GLU A 129 9.43 11.74 19.62
N ALA A 130 8.84 10.79 18.87
CA ALA A 130 9.34 9.43 18.78
C ALA A 130 10.61 9.35 17.91
N LEU A 131 11.55 8.50 18.34
CA LEU A 131 12.73 8.18 17.55
C LEU A 131 12.37 7.23 16.40
N GLN A 132 12.92 7.50 15.22
CA GLN A 132 12.74 6.72 14.00
C GLN A 132 13.81 5.63 13.88
N HIS A 133 13.42 4.51 13.26
CA HIS A 133 14.30 3.41 12.91
C HIS A 133 14.76 3.52 11.45
N ASN A 134 16.00 3.14 11.18
CA ASN A 134 16.46 2.92 9.82
C ASN A 134 16.20 1.48 9.43
N LEU A 135 15.71 1.26 8.21
CA LEU A 135 15.56 -0.10 7.69
C LEU A 135 16.93 -0.74 7.48
N PRO A 136 17.07 -2.05 7.74
CA PRO A 136 18.23 -2.79 7.29
C PRO A 136 18.30 -2.76 5.75
N PRO A 137 19.52 -2.79 5.16
CA PRO A 137 19.66 -2.87 3.71
C PRO A 137 18.81 -4.02 3.13
N PHE A 138 17.93 -3.65 2.21
CA PHE A 138 17.04 -4.59 1.54
C PHE A 138 17.53 -4.80 0.11
N THR A 139 17.98 -6.01 -0.20
CA THR A 139 18.25 -6.43 -1.57
C THR A 139 17.15 -7.41 -1.98
N PRO A 140 16.41 -7.15 -3.06
CA PRO A 140 15.40 -8.08 -3.54
C PRO A 140 16.05 -9.43 -3.88
N PRO A 141 15.39 -10.58 -3.60
CA PRO A 141 15.91 -11.88 -3.99
C PRO A 141 16.11 -11.94 -5.52
N PRO A 142 17.22 -12.55 -6.00
CA PRO A 142 17.46 -12.69 -7.44
C PRO A 142 16.41 -13.60 -8.07
N HIS A 143 16.14 -13.37 -9.36
CA HIS A 143 15.26 -14.25 -10.13
C HIS A 143 15.84 -15.68 -10.21
N THR A 144 14.98 -16.67 -9.98
CA THR A 144 15.28 -18.09 -10.15
C THR A 144 14.22 -18.73 -11.03
N GLU A 145 14.50 -19.88 -11.63
CA GLU A 145 13.51 -20.65 -12.43
C GLU A 145 12.28 -21.09 -11.59
N GLU A 146 12.41 -21.12 -10.26
CA GLU A 146 11.32 -21.43 -9.32
C GLU A 146 10.49 -20.19 -8.93
N SER A 147 10.88 -18.99 -9.39
CA SER A 147 10.20 -17.74 -9.08
C SER A 147 8.91 -17.61 -9.89
N VAL A 148 7.77 -17.52 -9.19
CA VAL A 148 6.44 -17.43 -9.81
C VAL A 148 5.83 -16.06 -9.54
N TYR A 149 6.00 -15.12 -10.47
CA TYR A 149 5.46 -13.77 -10.32
C TYR A 149 3.96 -13.69 -10.62
N PRO A 150 3.23 -12.74 -10.01
CA PRO A 150 1.84 -12.49 -10.35
C PRO A 150 1.68 -12.11 -11.81
N MET A 151 0.66 -12.68 -12.46
CA MET A 151 0.29 -12.31 -13.82
C MET A 151 -0.15 -10.83 -13.89
N PRO A 152 0.19 -10.11 -14.97
CA PRO A 152 -0.24 -8.73 -15.16
C PRO A 152 -1.77 -8.65 -15.15
N ARG A 153 -2.31 -7.71 -14.37
CA ARG A 153 -3.76 -7.52 -14.22
C ARG A 153 -4.25 -6.41 -15.15
N VAL A 154 -5.29 -6.70 -15.93
CA VAL A 154 -5.96 -5.67 -16.75
C VAL A 154 -6.99 -4.93 -15.90
N ILE A 155 -6.89 -3.60 -15.87
CA ILE A 155 -7.86 -2.77 -15.18
C ILE A 155 -9.15 -2.70 -16.02
N PHE A 156 -10.05 -3.68 -15.84
CA PHE A 156 -11.43 -3.61 -16.33
C PHE A 156 -12.17 -2.35 -15.79
N ARG A 157 -12.50 -1.40 -16.66
CA ARG A 157 -13.24 -0.17 -16.33
C ARG A 157 -14.56 -0.22 -17.11
N MET A 158 -15.66 -0.38 -16.38
CA MET A 158 -17.00 -0.41 -16.95
C MET A 158 -17.80 0.86 -16.66
N PHE A 159 -17.38 1.62 -15.65
CA PHE A 159 -18.09 2.81 -15.18
C PHE A 159 -17.19 4.05 -15.25
N ASP A 160 -17.78 5.18 -15.61
CA ASP A 160 -17.20 6.50 -15.51
C ASP A 160 -18.14 7.48 -14.77
N TYR A 161 -17.77 8.76 -14.73
CA TYR A 161 -18.51 9.79 -14.00
C TYR A 161 -19.85 10.16 -14.65
N THR A 162 -20.10 9.71 -15.87
CA THR A 162 -21.33 9.97 -16.62
C THR A 162 -22.42 8.94 -16.32
N ASP A 163 -22.05 7.79 -15.75
CA ASP A 163 -22.99 6.70 -15.42
C ASP A 163 -23.82 6.94 -14.14
N ASP A 164 -23.37 7.84 -13.25
CA ASP A 164 -24.10 8.21 -12.02
C ASP A 164 -23.91 9.71 -11.69
N PRO A 165 -24.63 10.61 -12.38
CA PRO A 165 -24.49 12.05 -12.21
C PRO A 165 -24.99 12.56 -10.84
N GLU A 166 -25.85 11.81 -10.14
CA GLU A 166 -26.42 12.22 -8.85
C GLU A 166 -25.39 12.10 -7.70
N VAL A 167 -24.48 11.12 -7.76
CA VAL A 167 -23.37 11.00 -6.81
C VAL A 167 -22.40 12.18 -6.91
N CYS A 168 -22.23 12.77 -8.10
CA CYS A 168 -21.32 13.91 -8.29
C CYS A 168 -21.80 15.20 -7.58
N VAL A 169 -23.14 15.36 -7.44
CA VAL A 169 -23.77 16.53 -6.82
C VAL A 169 -23.73 16.46 -5.29
N CYS A 170 -23.89 15.27 -4.70
CA CYS A 170 -23.89 15.08 -3.25
C CYS A 170 -22.51 15.27 -2.58
N TRP A 171 -21.41 15.17 -3.33
CA TRP A 171 -20.03 15.32 -2.83
C TRP A 171 -19.36 16.65 -3.22
N GLY A 172 -20.14 17.66 -3.58
CA GLY A 172 -19.64 19.03 -3.75
C GLY A 172 -18.75 19.25 -4.98
N GLY A 173 -19.03 18.58 -6.10
CA GLY A 173 -18.53 19.00 -7.41
C GLY A 173 -17.02 18.92 -7.66
N THR A 174 -16.22 18.33 -6.77
CA THR A 174 -14.78 18.09 -7.03
C THR A 174 -14.51 16.61 -7.25
N GLU A 175 -14.35 16.25 -8.53
CA GLU A 175 -13.57 15.11 -9.02
C GLU A 175 -13.81 13.75 -8.35
N CYS A 176 -14.93 13.10 -8.67
CA CYS A 176 -15.01 11.64 -8.66
C CYS A 176 -14.21 11.05 -9.83
N ALA A 177 -12.90 11.30 -9.88
CA ALA A 177 -12.04 10.64 -10.83
C ALA A 177 -11.81 9.19 -10.40
N MET A 178 -12.57 8.25 -10.97
CA MET A 178 -12.23 6.81 -11.02
C MET A 178 -10.90 6.51 -11.78
N GLY A 179 -10.04 7.52 -11.93
CA GLY A 179 -8.66 7.43 -12.41
C GLY A 179 -7.62 7.95 -11.41
N GLY A 180 -8.00 8.31 -10.17
CA GLY A 180 -7.06 8.60 -9.09
C GLY A 180 -6.67 7.35 -8.28
N CYS A 181 -5.84 7.49 -7.26
CA CYS A 181 -5.37 6.40 -6.38
C CYS A 181 -6.49 5.58 -5.78
N LYS A 182 -7.64 6.23 -5.57
CA LYS A 182 -8.87 5.59 -5.14
C LYS A 182 -9.24 4.38 -5.99
N ALA A 183 -9.06 4.42 -7.31
CA ALA A 183 -9.38 3.30 -8.19
C ALA A 183 -8.38 2.15 -8.06
N VAL A 184 -7.12 2.42 -7.72
CA VAL A 184 -6.09 1.40 -7.49
C VAL A 184 -6.31 0.69 -6.17
N LEU A 185 -6.51 1.46 -5.10
CA LEU A 185 -6.78 0.95 -3.76
C LEU A 185 -8.05 0.10 -3.74
N VAL A 186 -9.16 0.63 -4.27
CA VAL A 186 -10.44 -0.09 -4.35
C VAL A 186 -10.32 -1.37 -5.19
N LYS A 187 -9.54 -1.36 -6.28
CA LYS A 187 -9.45 -2.50 -7.19
C LYS A 187 -8.51 -3.60 -6.72
N MET A 188 -7.39 -3.21 -6.11
CA MET A 188 -6.49 -4.15 -5.48
C MET A 188 -7.18 -4.88 -4.32
N GLN A 189 -8.03 -4.16 -3.58
CA GLN A 189 -8.81 -4.69 -2.47
C GLN A 189 -9.96 -5.61 -2.89
N TYR A 190 -10.61 -5.37 -4.05
CA TYR A 190 -11.59 -6.31 -4.61
C TYR A 190 -10.98 -7.68 -4.91
N HIS A 191 -9.76 -7.73 -5.45
CA HIS A 191 -9.08 -9.00 -5.73
C HIS A 191 -8.72 -9.77 -4.46
N LEU A 192 -8.33 -9.08 -3.40
CA LEU A 192 -7.92 -9.69 -2.13
C LEU A 192 -9.13 -10.20 -1.34
N SER A 193 -10.29 -9.53 -1.47
CA SER A 193 -11.57 -10.03 -0.98
C SER A 193 -12.03 -11.31 -1.70
N GLN A 194 -11.89 -11.40 -3.03
CA GLN A 194 -12.28 -12.61 -3.78
C GLN A 194 -11.45 -13.84 -3.39
N ASN A 195 -10.16 -13.67 -3.07
CA ASN A 195 -9.30 -14.76 -2.58
C ASN A 195 -9.68 -15.23 -1.17
N GLY A 196 -10.21 -14.35 -0.31
CA GLY A 196 -10.74 -14.72 1.01
C GLY A 196 -12.05 -15.50 0.95
N TYR A 197 -12.94 -15.15 0.01
CA TYR A 197 -14.24 -15.83 -0.16
C TYR A 197 -14.15 -17.24 -0.78
N GLN A 198 -13.06 -17.56 -1.47
CA GLN A 198 -12.88 -18.91 -2.04
C GLN A 198 -12.76 -19.99 -0.96
N CYS A 199 -12.25 -19.68 0.23
CA CYS A 199 -12.21 -20.63 1.36
C CYS A 199 -13.58 -20.85 2.04
N ASP A 200 -14.44 -19.83 2.11
CA ASP A 200 -15.73 -19.91 2.80
C ASP A 200 -16.87 -20.46 1.91
N SER A 201 -16.63 -20.60 0.60
CA SER A 201 -17.65 -21.08 -0.36
C SER A 201 -17.71 -22.61 -0.55
N GLN A 202 -16.93 -23.39 0.21
CA GLN A 202 -16.96 -24.86 0.22
C GLN A 202 -17.51 -25.49 1.52
N GLN A 203 -18.37 -24.80 2.25
CA GLN A 203 -19.23 -25.43 3.27
C GLN A 203 -20.71 -25.19 3.00
#